data_AF-A0A2I8A261-F1
#
_entry.id   AF-A0A2I8A261-F1
#
_cell.length_a   1.000
_cell.length_b   1.000
_cell.length_c   1.000
_cell.angle_alpha   90.00
_cell.angle_beta   90.00
_cell.angle_gamma   90.00
#
_symmetry.space_group_name_H-M   'P 1'
#
loop_
_entity.id
_entity.type
_entity.pdbx_description
1 polymer ?
#
loop_
_entity_poly.entity_id
_entity_poly.type
_entity_poly.pdbx_seq_one_letter_code
_entity_poly.pdbx_strand_id
1 'polypeptide(L)' 'MNRSKIVAIITGAVSILLALAYLIVVQILDYRDMQPAPIGQINQLSTVVGLLMTSAFH' A
#
# COMPACT_ATOMS: atom_id res chain seq x y z
N MET A 1 -46.91 -2.77 -2.12
CA MET A 1 -45.65 -3.13 -2.82
C MET A 1 -45.08 -4.38 -2.17
N ASN A 2 -44.78 -5.40 -2.97
CA ASN A 2 -44.49 -6.74 -2.46
C ASN A 2 -43.21 -6.75 -1.59
N ARG A 3 -43.26 -7.45 -0.45
CA ARG A 3 -42.15 -7.69 0.49
C ARG A 3 -40.80 -7.97 -0.17
N SER A 4 -40.83 -8.68 -1.30
CA SER A 4 -39.64 -9.01 -2.10
C SER A 4 -38.89 -7.77 -2.62
N LYS A 5 -39.59 -6.70 -2.97
CA LYS A 5 -38.97 -5.48 -3.49
C LYS A 5 -38.27 -4.69 -2.39
N ILE A 6 -38.84 -4.68 -1.18
CA ILE A 6 -38.25 -4.02 0.00
C ILE A 6 -36.97 -4.73 0.40
N VAL A 7 -36.99 -6.07 0.47
CA VAL A 7 -35.79 -6.86 0.78
C VAL A 7 -34.70 -6.64 -0.26
N ALA A 8 -35.03 -6.63 -1.56
CA ALA A 8 -34.04 -6.38 -2.61
C ALA A 8 -33.35 -5.02 -2.48
N ILE A 9 -34.11 -3.97 -2.15
CA ILE A 9 -33.57 -2.61 -1.95
C ILE A 9 -32.67 -2.57 -0.71
N ILE A 10 -33.10 -3.18 0.40
CA ILE A 10 -32.32 -3.21 1.64
C ILE A 10 -31.01 -3.99 1.42
N THR A 11 -31.06 -5.15 0.79
CA THR A 11 -29.86 -5.94 0.50
C THR A 11 -28.89 -5.18 -0.41
N GLY A 12 -29.41 -4.46 -1.42
CA GLY A 12 -28.60 -3.58 -2.27
C GLY A 12 -27.95 -2.44 -1.49
N ALA A 13 -28.70 -1.78 -0.61
CA ALA A 13 -28.18 -0.70 0.23
C ALA A 13 -27.11 -1.20 1.22
N VAL A 14 -27.32 -2.36 1.84
CA VAL A 14 -26.34 -2.99 2.73
C VAL A 14 -25.06 -3.36 1.98
N SER A 15 -25.17 -3.88 0.76
CA SER A 15 -24.01 -4.18 -0.09
C SER A 15 -23.16 -2.93 -0.37
N ILE A 16 -23.81 -1.81 -0.73
CA ILE A 16 -23.13 -0.53 -0.97
C ILE A 16 -22.46 -0.02 0.31
N LEU A 17 -23.16 -0.05 1.45
CA LEU A 17 -22.60 0.36 2.73
C LEU A 17 -21.37 -0.48 3.10
N LEU A 18 -21.44 -1.79 2.92
CA LEU A 18 -20.34 -2.70 3.20
C LEU A 18 -19.14 -2.45 2.27
N ALA A 19 -19.39 -2.18 0.98
CA ALA A 19 -18.34 -1.82 0.03
C ALA A 19 -17.63 -0.52 0.44
N LEU A 20 -18.39 0.51 0.82
CA LEU A 20 -17.81 1.78 1.30
C LEU A 20 -17.02 1.58 2.61
N ALA A 21 -17.55 0.81 3.55
CA ALA A 21 -16.84 0.48 4.78
C ALA A 21 -15.52 -0.25 4.50
N TYR A 22 -15.51 -1.21 3.57
CA TYR A 22 -14.29 -1.92 3.16
C TYR A 22 -13.23 -0.96 2.62
N LEU A 23 -13.62 -0.03 1.73
CA LEU A 23 -12.67 0.96 1.20
C LEU A 23 -12.07 1.83 2.30
N ILE A 24 -12.88 2.30 3.27
CA ILE A 24 -12.39 3.09 4.41
C ILE A 24 -11.38 2.29 5.25
N VAL A 25 -11.68 1.02 5.52
CA VAL A 25 -10.79 0.14 6.29
C VAL A 25 -9.45 -0.05 5.57
N VAL A 26 -9.48 -0.35 4.26
CA VAL A 26 -8.25 -0.48 3.46
C VAL A 26 -7.45 0.81 3.50
N GLN A 27 -8.11 1.97 3.41
CA GLN A 27 -7.45 3.26 3.48
C GLN A 27 -6.70 3.46 4.80
N ILE A 28 -7.30 3.08 5.93
CA ILE A 28 -6.65 3.17 7.25
C ILE A 28 -5.47 2.20 7.35
N LEU A 29 -5.63 0.97 6.83
CA LEU A 29 -4.58 -0.04 6.83
C LEU A 29 -3.39 0.35 5.94
N ASP A 30 -3.65 1.01 4.82
CA ASP A 30 -2.63 1.47 3.88
C ASP A 30 -1.97 2.78 4.31
N TYR A 31 -2.66 3.59 5.13
CA TYR A 31 -2.13 4.82 5.72
C TYR A 31 -0.97 4.59 6.71
N ARG A 32 -0.70 3.35 7.12
CA ARG A 32 0.48 3.00 7.93
C ARG A 32 1.76 3.50 7.25
N ASP A 33 2.72 3.97 8.06
CA ASP A 33 4.00 4.47 7.58
C ASP A 33 4.70 3.47 6.65
N MET A 34 4.64 3.76 5.35
CA MET A 34 5.42 3.08 4.34
C MET A 34 6.86 3.59 4.47
N GLN A 35 7.64 2.98 5.37
CA GLN A 35 9.06 3.29 5.44
C GLN A 35 9.70 2.86 4.10
N PRO A 36 10.29 3.79 3.34
CA PRO A 36 10.96 3.44 2.11
C PRO A 36 12.05 2.41 2.41
N ALA A 37 12.21 1.41 1.54
CA ALA A 37 13.25 0.41 1.70
C ALA A 37 14.61 1.12 1.92
N PRO A 38 15.46 0.66 2.86
CA PRO A 38 16.70 1.33 3.20
C PRO A 38 17.59 1.58 1.97
N ILE A 39 17.61 2.82 1.45
CA ILE A 39 18.42 3.23 0.29
C ILE A 39 19.91 3.43 0.64
N GLY A 40 20.25 3.43 1.94
CA GLY A 40 21.63 3.66 2.39
C GLY A 40 22.55 2.44 2.25
N GLN A 41 22.02 1.23 2.29
CA GLN A 41 22.86 0.03 2.45
C GLN A 41 23.52 -0.42 1.13
N ILE A 42 22.86 -0.19 -0.01
CA ILE A 42 23.39 -0.54 -1.34
C ILE A 42 24.37 0.54 -1.85
N ASN A 43 24.10 1.81 -1.55
CA ASN A 43 24.97 2.92 -1.96
C ASN A 43 26.33 2.88 -1.25
N GLN A 44 26.37 2.53 0.03
CA GLN A 44 27.63 2.43 0.79
C GLN A 44 28.59 1.39 0.19
N LEU A 45 28.08 0.21 -0.19
CA LEU A 45 28.90 -0.81 -0.84
C LEU A 45 29.43 -0.34 -2.20
N SER A 46 28.60 0.36 -2.96
CA SER A 46 28.94 0.88 -4.29
C SER A 46 30.02 1.97 -4.25
N THR A 47 29.95 2.88 -3.26
CA THR A 47 30.95 3.94 -3.06
C THR A 47 32.29 3.39 -2.60
N VAL A 48 32.30 2.40 -1.70
CA VAL A 48 33.54 1.76 -1.23
C VAL A 48 34.22 0.99 -2.35
N VAL A 49 33.47 0.23 -3.15
CA VAL A 49 34.02 -0.47 -4.32
C VAL A 49 34.56 0.54 -5.33
N GLY A 50 33.83 1.61 -5.66
CA GLY A 50 34.31 2.65 -6.59
C GLY A 50 35.63 3.32 -6.14
N LEU A 51 35.77 3.64 -4.85
CA LEU A 51 36.99 4.21 -4.27
C LEU A 51 38.18 3.24 -4.30
N LEU A 52 37.93 1.94 -4.04
CA LEU A 52 38.96 0.91 -4.13
C LEU A 52 39.41 0.68 -5.57
N MET A 53 38.48 0.68 -6.53
CA MET A 53 38.85 0.54 -7.94
C MET A 53 39.61 1.76 -8.45
N THR A 54 39.22 2.98 -8.10
CA THR A 54 39.92 4.19 -8.57
C THR A 54 41.31 4.38 -7.97
N SER A 55 41.54 3.86 -6.76
CA SER A 55 42.87 3.85 -6.11
C SER A 55 43.78 2.73 -6.61
N ALA A 56 43.24 1.69 -7.23
CA ALA A 56 44.02 0.62 -7.85
C ALA A 56 44.55 0.95 -9.26
N PHE A 57 44.11 2.05 -9.86
CA PHE A 57 44.52 2.51 -11.19
C PHE A 57 45.46 3.74 -11.16
N HIS A 58 46.05 4.08 -10.00
CA HIS A 58 47.19 4.99 -9.85
C HIS A 58 48.40 4.20 -9.34
#